data_AF-A0A9E7YDV2-F1
#
_entry.id   AF-A0A9E7YDV2-F1
#
_cell.length_a   1.000
_cell.length_b   1.000
_cell.length_c   1.000
_cell.angle_alpha   90.00
_cell.angle_beta   90.00
_cell.angle_gamma   90.00
#
_symmetry.space_group_name_H-M   'P 1'
#
loop_
_entity.id
_entity.type
_entity.pdbx_description
1 polymer ?
#
loop_
_entity_poly.entity_id
_entity_poly.type
_entity_poly.pdbx_seq_one_letter_code
_entity_poly.pdbx_strand_id
1 'polypeptide(L)'
;MFLKYIESNIVQILLTSVFVLIVYKFSNYIRIFYYVSKLPGPPAYPIIGNALHFIGKNKDSSQKFLKIFEDYNSFFRLWIGLIPGVCISNPDFIQKLLNNKNGLEKSFLMKYFGKEAMGDSIILSDVVKWKQNRGIVARGFTPLILKSYFKIFVEKSLMLVEKLDEKLNDGESFDIYEYLSKTTLEAVCGSTMGVNIDISNSYYSALESPFHLGMHRIYHFWEIPNCTYRWTDNYKKFNESIKTVREFTHNVFLQKKKYYNSKNNENVDEIKSNLKNEFKQPLLEYLIDFAAVNLDFTEGDIEIEANLAIMAGYETLSTTLSYVILNLALHKYIQNKVCEELFEVLGNDLDRTIAVEDLSKLKYMEMVI
;
A
#
# COMPACT_ATOMS: atom_id res chain seq x y z
N MET A 1 36.52 43.02 3.57
CA MET A 1 35.41 43.74 4.26
C MET A 1 34.09 43.56 3.52
N PHE A 2 34.05 43.75 2.19
CA PHE A 2 32.85 43.62 1.35
C PHE A 2 32.22 42.20 1.36
N LEU A 3 33.03 41.13 1.26
CA LEU A 3 32.54 39.74 1.33
C LEU A 3 31.86 39.40 2.67
N LYS A 4 32.43 39.84 3.80
CA LYS A 4 31.83 39.66 5.14
C LYS A 4 30.50 40.42 5.30
N TYR A 5 30.35 41.57 4.63
CA TYR A 5 29.10 42.34 4.64
C TYR A 5 28.01 41.63 3.82
N ILE A 6 28.36 41.05 2.67
CA ILE A 6 27.44 40.24 1.86
C ILE A 6 27.01 38.97 2.61
N GLU A 7 27.96 38.26 3.22
CA GLU A 7 27.69 37.06 4.03
C GLU A 7 26.74 37.36 5.21
N SER A 8 26.98 38.46 5.93
CA SER A 8 26.12 38.88 7.06
C SER A 8 24.68 39.19 6.62
N ASN A 9 24.50 39.85 5.46
CA ASN A 9 23.18 40.16 4.93
C ASN A 9 22.44 38.90 4.44
N ILE A 10 23.16 37.95 3.83
CA ILE A 10 22.58 36.65 3.43
C ILE A 10 22.10 35.87 4.66
N VAL A 11 22.91 35.80 5.72
CA VAL A 11 22.53 35.13 6.98
C VAL A 11 21.30 35.78 7.60
N GLN A 12 21.23 37.12 7.63
CA GLN A 12 20.08 37.83 8.18
C GLN A 12 18.80 37.62 7.36
N ILE A 13 18.90 37.61 6.02
CA ILE A 13 17.77 37.32 5.13
C ILE A 13 17.29 35.88 5.34
N LEU A 14 18.20 34.90 5.44
CA LEU A 14 17.86 33.51 5.72
C LEU A 14 17.17 33.35 7.08
N LEU A 15 17.71 33.93 8.15
CA LEU A 15 17.11 33.88 9.48
C LEU A 15 15.73 34.53 9.52
N THR A 16 15.56 35.69 8.87
CA THR A 16 14.27 36.36 8.77
C THR A 16 13.27 35.52 7.98
N SER A 17 13.70 34.93 6.86
CA SER A 17 12.86 34.06 6.04
C SER A 17 12.41 32.81 6.82
N VAL A 18 13.33 32.18 7.54
CA VAL A 18 13.03 31.04 8.42
C VAL A 18 12.06 31.44 9.53
N PHE A 19 12.28 32.59 10.18
CA PHE A 19 11.38 33.09 11.22
C PHE A 19 9.96 33.34 10.68
N VAL A 20 9.84 34.02 9.53
CA VAL A 20 8.55 34.25 8.86
C VAL A 20 7.86 32.92 8.53
N LEU A 21 8.60 31.92 8.02
CA LEU A 21 8.06 30.59 7.74
C LEU A 21 7.59 29.87 9.01
N ILE A 22 8.30 29.99 10.13
CA ILE A 22 7.91 29.44 11.43
C ILE A 22 6.62 30.10 11.92
N VAL A 23 6.55 31.43 11.91
CA VAL A 23 5.36 32.18 12.32
C VAL A 23 4.15 31.81 11.44
N TYR A 24 4.35 31.70 10.13
CA TYR A 24 3.31 31.29 9.20
C TYR A 24 2.80 29.87 9.48
N LYS A 25 3.71 28.89 9.65
CA LYS A 25 3.34 27.51 9.98
C LYS A 25 2.65 27.41 11.33
N PHE A 26 3.14 28.14 12.34
CA PHE A 26 2.54 28.17 13.67
C PHE A 26 1.16 28.81 13.66
N SER A 27 0.97 29.93 12.96
CA SER A 27 -0.34 30.57 12.78
C SER A 27 -1.35 29.64 12.10
N ASN A 28 -0.93 28.94 11.02
CA ASN A 28 -1.76 27.93 10.38
C ASN A 28 -2.10 26.76 11.31
N TYR A 29 -1.14 26.29 12.12
CA TYR A 29 -1.38 25.26 13.11
C TYR A 29 -2.41 25.70 14.15
N ILE A 30 -2.29 26.91 14.72
CA ILE A 30 -3.26 27.47 15.68
C ILE A 30 -4.64 27.58 15.04
N ARG A 31 -4.72 28.03 13.77
CA ARG A 31 -5.98 28.09 13.02
C ARG A 31 -6.61 26.70 12.90
N ILE A 32 -5.86 25.69 12.47
CA ILE A 32 -6.37 24.31 12.35
C ILE A 32 -6.80 23.79 13.71
N PHE A 33 -5.97 23.98 14.73
CA PHE A 33 -6.25 23.58 16.10
C PHE A 33 -7.57 24.18 16.60
N TYR A 34 -7.79 25.48 16.35
CA TYR A 34 -9.03 26.17 16.72
C TYR A 34 -10.26 25.58 16.05
N TYR A 35 -10.24 25.35 14.73
CA TYR A 35 -11.37 24.78 14.02
C TYR A 35 -11.65 23.33 14.45
N VAL A 36 -10.60 22.51 14.59
CA VAL A 36 -10.75 21.11 15.00
C VAL A 36 -11.24 21.02 16.44
N SER A 37 -10.82 21.92 17.33
CA SER A 37 -11.27 21.94 18.73
C SER A 37 -12.76 22.23 18.89
N LYS A 38 -13.42 22.85 17.90
CA LYS A 38 -14.87 23.08 17.91
C LYS A 38 -15.69 21.84 17.53
N LEU A 39 -15.05 20.83 16.95
CA LEU A 39 -15.73 19.61 16.54
C LEU A 39 -16.04 18.72 17.75
N PRO A 40 -17.13 17.93 17.72
CA PRO A 40 -17.37 16.93 18.75
C PRO A 40 -16.27 15.87 18.70
N GLY A 41 -16.00 15.20 19.81
CA GLY A 41 -15.06 14.08 19.86
C GLY A 41 -14.72 13.67 21.29
N PRO A 42 -14.07 12.51 21.45
CA PRO A 42 -13.77 11.95 22.76
C PRO A 42 -12.85 12.87 23.57
N PRO A 43 -12.93 12.82 24.92
CA PRO A 43 -12.06 13.61 25.79
C PRO A 43 -10.59 13.30 25.49
N ALA A 44 -9.81 14.37 25.32
CA ALA A 44 -8.39 14.29 24.97
C ALA A 44 -7.54 14.83 26.11
N TYR A 45 -6.45 14.14 26.42
CA TYR A 45 -5.50 14.54 27.45
C TYR A 45 -4.52 15.58 26.90
N PRO A 46 -3.99 16.48 27.74
CA PRO A 46 -2.92 17.38 27.35
C PRO A 46 -1.73 16.60 26.79
N ILE A 47 -1.13 17.08 25.69
CA ILE A 47 0.07 16.54 25.03
C ILE A 47 -0.13 15.18 24.34
N ILE A 48 -0.75 14.21 25.00
CA ILE A 48 -0.93 12.82 24.52
C ILE A 48 -2.17 12.69 23.62
N GLY A 49 -3.14 13.59 23.75
CA GLY A 49 -4.36 13.57 22.96
C GLY A 49 -5.25 12.40 23.33
N ASN A 50 -5.69 11.63 22.34
CA ASN A 50 -6.55 10.46 22.51
C ASN A 50 -5.79 9.14 22.59
N ALA A 51 -4.45 9.14 22.59
CA ALA A 51 -3.66 7.90 22.53
C ALA A 51 -4.00 6.92 23.68
N LEU A 52 -4.31 7.41 24.88
CA LEU A 52 -4.71 6.56 26.03
C LEU A 52 -5.97 5.73 25.77
N HIS A 53 -6.87 6.17 24.89
CA HIS A 53 -8.05 5.38 24.50
C HIS A 53 -7.67 4.13 23.71
N PHE A 54 -6.51 4.13 23.08
CA PHE A 54 -6.01 3.07 22.21
C PHE A 54 -4.91 2.22 22.85
N ILE A 55 -4.56 2.48 24.12
CA ILE A 55 -3.67 1.63 24.89
C ILE A 55 -4.42 0.36 25.31
N GLY A 56 -3.86 -0.81 24.97
CA GLY A 56 -4.45 -2.13 25.23
C GLY A 56 -4.01 -3.17 24.19
N LYS A 57 -4.56 -4.39 24.27
CA LYS A 57 -4.37 -5.40 23.22
C LYS A 57 -5.09 -4.95 21.94
N ASN A 58 -4.55 -5.27 20.77
CA ASN A 58 -5.06 -4.84 19.46
C ASN A 58 -6.58 -5.03 19.29
N LYS A 59 -7.15 -6.14 19.79
CA LYS A 59 -8.59 -6.42 19.71
C LYS A 59 -9.44 -5.41 20.49
N ASP A 60 -9.00 -5.03 21.68
CA ASP A 60 -9.71 -4.08 22.53
C ASP A 60 -9.62 -2.66 21.94
N SER A 61 -8.48 -2.31 21.34
CA SER A 61 -8.27 -1.00 20.73
C SER A 61 -9.14 -0.80 19.48
N SER A 62 -9.27 -1.81 18.61
CA SER A 62 -10.15 -1.73 17.43
C SER A 62 -11.63 -1.62 17.82
N GLN A 63 -12.09 -2.36 18.83
CA GLN A 63 -13.47 -2.26 19.31
C GLN A 63 -13.76 -0.91 19.94
N LYS A 64 -12.84 -0.37 20.74
CA LYS A 64 -12.96 1.00 21.28
C LYS A 64 -13.03 2.04 20.17
N PHE A 65 -12.23 1.88 19.12
CA PHE A 65 -12.25 2.79 17.97
C PHE A 65 -13.59 2.75 17.24
N LEU A 66 -14.14 1.56 16.97
CA LEU A 66 -15.47 1.41 16.36
C LEU A 66 -16.57 2.02 17.23
N LYS A 67 -16.50 1.84 18.55
CA LYS A 67 -17.45 2.47 19.48
C LYS A 67 -17.42 4.00 19.40
N ILE A 68 -16.26 4.62 19.21
CA ILE A 68 -16.18 6.08 19.01
C ILE A 68 -16.92 6.49 17.73
N PHE A 69 -16.86 5.70 16.66
CA PHE A 69 -17.64 5.96 15.45
C PHE A 69 -19.15 5.83 15.64
N GLU A 70 -19.58 4.92 16.52
CA GLU A 70 -20.99 4.77 16.91
C GLU A 70 -21.46 5.94 17.77
N ASP A 71 -20.65 6.35 18.75
CA ASP A 71 -20.95 7.45 19.68
C ASP A 71 -21.00 8.81 18.97
N TYR A 72 -20.11 9.02 17.99
CA TYR A 72 -20.01 10.25 17.23
C TYR A 72 -20.43 10.05 15.78
N ASN A 73 -21.74 10.12 15.57
CA ASN A 73 -22.33 10.01 14.24
C ASN A 73 -21.79 11.12 13.30
N SER A 74 -21.54 10.78 12.04
CA SER A 74 -21.06 11.66 10.96
C SER A 74 -19.59 12.10 10.96
N PHE A 75 -19.11 12.84 11.97
CA PHE A 75 -17.71 13.24 12.06
C PHE A 75 -17.31 13.63 13.49
N PHE A 76 -16.04 13.44 13.81
CA PHE A 76 -15.47 13.83 15.10
C PHE A 76 -13.99 14.15 15.02
N ARG A 77 -13.49 14.90 16.01
CA ARG A 77 -12.06 15.16 16.17
C ARG A 77 -11.39 14.01 16.92
N LEU A 78 -10.16 13.73 16.53
CA LEU A 78 -9.20 12.96 17.32
C LEU A 78 -7.88 13.72 17.40
N TRP A 79 -7.16 13.52 18.50
CA TRP A 79 -5.83 14.05 18.73
C TRP A 79 -4.84 12.90 18.81
N ILE A 80 -3.85 12.89 17.92
CA ILE A 80 -2.71 11.98 18.01
C ILE A 80 -1.55 12.80 18.53
N GLY A 81 -1.37 12.79 19.86
CA GLY A 81 -0.54 13.77 20.54
C GLY A 81 -1.03 15.20 20.28
N LEU A 82 -0.18 16.02 19.68
CA LEU A 82 -0.49 17.40 19.26
C LEU A 82 -1.03 17.51 17.83
N ILE A 83 -1.20 16.39 17.13
CA ILE A 83 -1.63 16.37 15.73
C ILE A 83 -3.17 16.27 15.69
N PRO A 84 -3.86 17.29 15.17
CA PRO A 84 -5.30 17.24 14.98
C PRO A 84 -5.67 16.31 13.83
N GLY A 85 -6.66 15.46 14.07
CA GLY A 85 -7.29 14.59 13.07
C GLY A 85 -8.81 14.79 13.07
N VAL A 86 -9.43 14.59 11.92
CA VAL A 86 -10.89 14.58 11.77
C VAL A 86 -11.27 13.25 11.15
N CYS A 87 -12.08 12.48 11.86
CA CYS A 87 -12.68 11.26 11.39
C CYS A 87 -14.05 11.57 10.81
N ILE A 88 -14.38 10.97 9.66
CA ILE A 88 -15.63 11.20 8.93
C ILE A 88 -16.24 9.84 8.61
N SER A 89 -17.52 9.66 8.93
CA SER A 89 -18.31 8.47 8.64
C SER A 89 -19.54 8.73 7.79
N ASN A 90 -19.98 9.99 7.66
CA ASN A 90 -21.10 10.34 6.80
C ASN A 90 -20.72 10.22 5.31
N PRO A 91 -21.46 9.42 4.51
CA PRO A 91 -21.16 9.20 3.10
C PRO A 91 -21.12 10.47 2.24
N ASP A 92 -22.02 11.44 2.48
CA ASP A 92 -22.06 12.69 1.71
C ASP A 92 -20.81 13.53 1.95
N PHE A 93 -20.30 13.53 3.18
CA PHE A 93 -19.06 14.23 3.51
C PHE A 93 -17.83 13.51 2.97
N ILE A 94 -17.80 12.19 3.02
CA ILE A 94 -16.73 11.39 2.40
C ILE A 94 -16.70 11.65 0.89
N GLN A 95 -17.84 11.62 0.21
CA GLN A 95 -17.93 11.90 -1.23
C GLN A 95 -17.44 13.32 -1.57
N LYS A 96 -17.86 14.33 -0.80
CA LYS A 96 -17.40 15.72 -0.98
C LYS A 96 -15.89 15.85 -0.78
N LEU A 97 -15.33 15.17 0.22
CA LEU A 97 -13.90 15.21 0.51
C LEU A 97 -13.08 14.51 -0.59
N LEU A 98 -13.46 13.30 -0.99
CA LEU A 98 -12.73 12.52 -1.98
C LEU A 98 -12.78 13.14 -3.40
N ASN A 99 -13.85 13.89 -3.71
CA ASN A 99 -13.97 14.64 -4.97
C ASN A 99 -13.31 16.04 -4.94
N ASN A 100 -12.80 16.47 -3.78
CA ASN A 100 -12.18 17.79 -3.66
C ASN A 100 -10.76 17.78 -4.23
N LYS A 101 -10.52 18.58 -5.27
CA LYS A 101 -9.19 18.73 -5.90
C LYS A 101 -8.12 19.29 -4.95
N ASN A 102 -8.52 19.93 -3.86
CA ASN A 102 -7.61 20.43 -2.83
C ASN A 102 -7.29 19.36 -1.75
N GLY A 103 -7.99 18.22 -1.76
CA GLY A 103 -7.83 17.11 -0.82
C GLY A 103 -6.92 15.97 -1.32
N LEU A 104 -6.06 16.25 -2.30
CA LEU A 104 -5.20 15.22 -2.92
C LEU A 104 -4.02 14.80 -2.02
N GLU A 105 -3.67 15.62 -1.05
CA GLU A 105 -2.49 15.41 -0.22
C GLU A 105 -2.73 14.38 0.88
N LYS A 106 -1.78 13.47 1.09
CA LYS A 106 -1.85 12.51 2.20
C LYS A 106 -1.57 13.18 3.54
N SER A 107 -2.11 12.59 4.59
CA SER A 107 -1.89 13.08 5.94
C SER A 107 -0.41 13.04 6.31
N PHE A 108 0.01 13.96 7.17
CA PHE A 108 1.36 13.97 7.74
C PHE A 108 1.72 12.61 8.34
N LEU A 109 0.79 12.00 9.10
CA LEU A 109 1.02 10.71 9.76
C LEU A 109 1.27 9.59 8.76
N MET A 110 0.50 9.53 7.67
CA MET A 110 0.67 8.53 6.63
C MET A 110 2.04 8.66 5.95
N LYS A 111 2.47 9.87 5.61
CA LYS A 111 3.82 10.11 5.06
C LYS A 111 4.92 9.79 6.09
N TYR A 112 4.71 10.18 7.33
CA TYR A 112 5.68 10.04 8.40
C TYR A 112 6.01 8.57 8.71
N PHE A 113 4.99 7.72 8.79
CA PHE A 113 5.19 6.28 9.03
C PHE A 113 5.50 5.49 7.75
N GLY A 114 4.91 5.88 6.62
CA GLY A 114 4.99 5.10 5.39
C GLY A 114 6.26 5.32 4.58
N LYS A 115 6.83 6.53 4.55
CA LYS A 115 7.92 6.86 3.59
C LYS A 115 9.20 6.08 3.87
N GLU A 116 9.45 5.69 5.11
CA GLU A 116 10.63 4.88 5.45
C GLU A 116 10.55 3.48 4.80
N ALA A 117 9.35 2.93 4.64
CA ALA A 117 9.12 1.62 4.03
C ALA A 117 8.88 1.70 2.51
N MET A 118 7.91 2.51 2.10
CA MET A 118 7.40 2.55 0.71
C MET A 118 8.06 3.64 -0.15
N GLY A 119 9.00 4.41 0.41
CA GLY A 119 9.66 5.51 -0.29
C GLY A 119 8.70 6.64 -0.68
N ASP A 120 9.14 7.47 -1.63
CA ASP A 120 8.36 8.57 -2.19
C ASP A 120 7.53 8.12 -3.39
N SER A 121 6.77 7.03 -3.20
CA SER A 121 5.94 6.36 -4.21
C SER A 121 4.64 7.10 -4.52
N ILE A 122 3.84 6.62 -5.49
CA ILE A 122 2.52 7.22 -5.79
C ILE A 122 1.56 7.26 -4.60
N ILE A 123 1.79 6.48 -3.54
CA ILE A 123 0.95 6.52 -2.34
C ILE A 123 1.32 7.70 -1.43
N LEU A 124 2.61 8.06 -1.35
CA LEU A 124 3.15 8.96 -0.31
C LEU A 124 3.83 10.22 -0.85
N SER A 125 4.02 10.31 -2.16
CA SER A 125 4.59 11.47 -2.85
C SER A 125 3.73 12.72 -2.69
N ASP A 126 4.37 13.88 -2.81
CA ASP A 126 3.67 15.16 -2.84
C ASP A 126 2.85 15.29 -4.13
N VAL A 127 1.77 16.08 -4.11
CA VAL A 127 0.81 16.19 -5.23
C VAL A 127 1.46 16.42 -6.60
N VAL A 128 2.54 17.19 -6.69
CA VAL A 128 3.24 17.47 -7.95
C VAL A 128 3.84 16.19 -8.54
N LYS A 129 4.64 15.47 -7.75
CA LYS A 129 5.26 14.21 -8.15
C LYS A 129 4.21 13.11 -8.35
N TRP A 130 3.20 13.05 -7.48
CA TRP A 130 2.08 12.12 -7.62
C TRP A 130 1.36 12.29 -8.97
N LYS A 131 1.06 13.53 -9.39
CA LYS A 131 0.38 13.79 -10.67
C LYS A 131 1.20 13.29 -11.87
N GLN A 132 2.52 13.42 -11.80
CA GLN A 132 3.44 12.92 -12.83
C GLN A 132 3.47 11.39 -12.83
N ASN A 133 3.75 10.77 -11.67
CA ASN A 133 3.97 9.34 -11.55
C ASN A 133 2.69 8.50 -11.67
N ARG A 134 1.54 9.01 -11.19
CA ARG A 134 0.28 8.25 -11.19
C ARG A 134 -0.17 7.84 -12.58
N GLY A 135 -0.03 8.74 -13.56
CA GLY A 135 -0.39 8.45 -14.95
C GLY A 135 0.52 7.41 -15.60
N ILE A 136 1.80 7.41 -15.21
CA ILE A 136 2.80 6.42 -15.64
C ILE A 136 2.42 5.07 -15.06
N VAL A 137 2.42 4.94 -13.72
CA VAL A 137 2.14 3.66 -13.04
C VAL A 137 0.77 3.08 -13.42
N ALA A 138 -0.26 3.92 -13.61
CA ALA A 138 -1.60 3.47 -14.03
C ALA A 138 -1.60 2.70 -15.37
N ARG A 139 -0.65 2.96 -16.27
CA ARG A 139 -0.56 2.22 -17.54
C ARG A 139 -0.24 0.75 -17.34
N GLY A 140 0.45 0.38 -16.26
CA GLY A 140 0.70 -1.03 -15.89
C GLY A 140 -0.53 -1.76 -15.35
N PHE A 141 -1.67 -1.09 -15.20
CA PHE A 141 -2.91 -1.67 -14.66
C PHE A 141 -4.11 -1.44 -15.59
N THR A 142 -3.86 -1.31 -16.90
CA THR A 142 -4.95 -1.24 -17.89
C THR A 142 -5.68 -2.59 -17.98
N PRO A 143 -6.96 -2.63 -18.40
CA PRO A 143 -7.71 -3.88 -18.55
C PRO A 143 -6.98 -4.93 -19.40
N LEU A 144 -6.28 -4.52 -20.47
CA LEU A 144 -5.51 -5.43 -21.32
C LEU A 144 -4.38 -6.12 -20.55
N ILE A 145 -3.65 -5.37 -19.72
CA ILE A 145 -2.56 -5.92 -18.90
C ILE A 145 -3.13 -6.80 -17.79
N LEU A 146 -4.22 -6.39 -17.14
CA LEU A 146 -4.87 -7.22 -16.12
C LEU A 146 -5.32 -8.57 -16.68
N LYS A 147 -5.84 -8.60 -17.93
CA LYS A 147 -6.13 -9.86 -18.63
C LYS A 147 -4.89 -10.73 -18.84
N SER A 148 -3.73 -10.14 -19.10
CA SER A 148 -2.47 -10.89 -19.22
C SER A 148 -2.04 -11.54 -17.90
N TYR A 149 -2.39 -10.93 -16.76
CA TYR A 149 -2.09 -11.46 -15.43
C TYR A 149 -2.97 -12.63 -15.03
N PHE A 150 -4.14 -12.77 -15.66
CA PHE A 150 -5.12 -13.78 -15.29
C PHE A 150 -4.56 -15.21 -15.31
N LYS A 151 -3.74 -15.53 -16.31
CA LYS A 151 -3.07 -16.84 -16.40
C LYS A 151 -2.22 -17.13 -15.16
N ILE A 152 -1.52 -16.12 -14.64
CA ILE A 152 -0.68 -16.23 -13.44
C ILE A 152 -1.57 -16.46 -12.22
N PHE A 153 -2.69 -15.77 -12.11
CA PHE A 153 -3.63 -15.96 -11.00
C PHE A 153 -4.20 -17.37 -10.97
N VAL A 154 -4.59 -17.90 -12.13
CA VAL A 154 -5.05 -19.27 -12.28
C VAL A 154 -3.96 -20.27 -11.86
N GLU A 155 -2.75 -20.15 -12.41
CA GLU A 155 -1.61 -21.02 -12.07
C GLU A 155 -1.37 -21.05 -10.56
N LYS A 156 -1.27 -19.87 -9.93
CA LYS A 156 -1.03 -19.75 -8.49
C LYS A 156 -2.19 -20.24 -7.64
N SER A 157 -3.43 -20.08 -8.10
CA SER A 157 -4.61 -20.62 -7.41
C SER A 157 -4.66 -22.15 -7.42
N LEU A 158 -4.26 -22.78 -8.53
CA LEU A 158 -4.20 -24.24 -8.63
C LEU A 158 -3.11 -24.81 -7.73
N MET A 159 -1.93 -24.20 -7.73
CA MET A 159 -0.85 -24.57 -6.79
C MET A 159 -1.26 -24.42 -5.32
N LEU A 160 -2.09 -23.42 -5.01
CA LEU A 160 -2.65 -23.28 -3.66
C LEU A 160 -3.59 -24.44 -3.33
N VAL A 161 -4.50 -24.81 -4.25
CA VAL A 161 -5.41 -25.94 -4.04
C VAL A 161 -4.63 -27.23 -3.79
N GLU A 162 -3.57 -27.51 -4.56
CA GLU A 162 -2.69 -28.66 -4.35
C GLU A 162 -2.07 -28.67 -2.94
N LYS A 163 -1.53 -27.53 -2.49
CA LYS A 163 -0.98 -27.39 -1.12
C LYS A 163 -2.02 -27.59 -0.02
N LEU A 164 -3.28 -27.19 -0.28
CA LEU A 164 -4.37 -27.36 0.68
C LEU A 164 -4.91 -28.81 0.68
N ASP A 165 -4.84 -29.51 -0.44
CA ASP A 165 -5.25 -30.92 -0.56
C ASP A 165 -4.38 -31.82 0.34
N GLU A 166 -3.08 -31.53 0.41
CA GLU A 166 -2.14 -32.21 1.32
C GLU A 166 -2.58 -32.12 2.80
N LYS A 167 -3.28 -31.04 3.18
CA LYS A 167 -3.75 -30.80 4.55
C LYS A 167 -5.04 -31.54 4.90
N LEU A 168 -5.78 -32.06 3.91
CA LEU A 168 -7.05 -32.75 4.15
C LEU A 168 -6.88 -34.04 4.97
N ASN A 169 -5.72 -34.68 4.89
CA ASN A 169 -5.43 -35.94 5.56
C ASN A 169 -5.04 -35.79 7.04
N ASP A 170 -4.66 -34.58 7.46
CA ASP A 170 -4.12 -34.32 8.80
C ASP A 170 -5.22 -34.20 9.87
N GLY A 171 -6.47 -33.90 9.48
CA GLY A 171 -7.62 -33.74 10.38
C GLY A 171 -7.57 -32.52 11.31
N GLU A 172 -6.50 -31.73 11.25
CA GLU A 172 -6.28 -30.55 12.08
C GLU A 172 -6.67 -29.25 11.37
N SER A 173 -7.18 -28.29 12.14
CA SER A 173 -7.40 -26.92 11.66
C SER A 173 -6.07 -26.19 11.50
N PHE A 174 -5.91 -25.43 10.42
CA PHE A 174 -4.73 -24.61 10.15
C PHE A 174 -5.13 -23.17 9.78
N ASP A 175 -4.16 -22.26 9.82
CA ASP A 175 -4.36 -20.87 9.42
C ASP A 175 -4.21 -20.73 7.89
N ILE A 176 -5.32 -20.41 7.21
CA ILE A 176 -5.34 -20.21 5.76
C ILE A 176 -4.54 -18.99 5.31
N TYR A 177 -4.34 -18.00 6.20
CA TYR A 177 -3.59 -16.78 5.88
C TYR A 177 -2.14 -17.10 5.51
N GLU A 178 -1.51 -18.11 6.15
CA GLU A 178 -0.12 -18.49 5.83
C GLU A 178 0.02 -18.94 4.37
N TYR A 179 -0.96 -19.68 3.86
CA TYR A 179 -0.96 -20.18 2.48
C TYR A 179 -1.33 -19.07 1.50
N LEU A 180 -2.39 -18.31 1.80
CA LEU A 180 -2.85 -17.22 0.93
C LEU A 180 -1.82 -16.12 0.78
N SER A 181 -1.19 -15.69 1.87
CA SER A 181 -0.20 -14.61 1.84
C SER A 181 1.00 -14.94 0.96
N LYS A 182 1.55 -16.16 1.05
CA LYS A 182 2.63 -16.64 0.16
C LYS A 182 2.15 -16.70 -1.30
N THR A 183 1.00 -17.33 -1.56
CA THR A 183 0.45 -17.44 -2.92
C THR A 183 0.17 -16.07 -3.56
N THR A 184 -0.43 -15.14 -2.82
CA THR A 184 -0.69 -13.78 -3.32
C THR A 184 0.60 -13.01 -3.59
N LEU A 185 1.63 -13.19 -2.76
CA LEU A 185 2.92 -12.56 -2.97
C LEU A 185 3.60 -13.07 -4.24
N GLU A 186 3.60 -14.40 -4.45
CA GLU A 186 4.08 -14.99 -5.70
C GLU A 186 3.27 -14.50 -6.92
N ALA A 187 1.95 -14.41 -6.80
CA ALA A 187 1.07 -13.91 -7.87
C ALA A 187 1.34 -12.44 -8.21
N VAL A 188 1.56 -11.60 -7.19
CA VAL A 188 1.91 -10.18 -7.37
C VAL A 188 3.29 -10.04 -7.98
N CYS A 189 4.29 -10.78 -7.50
CA CYS A 189 5.63 -10.80 -8.11
C CYS A 189 5.59 -11.28 -9.57
N GLY A 190 4.82 -12.34 -9.86
CA GLY A 190 4.64 -12.86 -11.21
C GLY A 190 3.99 -11.84 -12.15
N SER A 191 2.90 -11.21 -11.71
CA SER A 191 2.13 -10.27 -12.54
C SER A 191 2.83 -8.91 -12.71
N THR A 192 3.33 -8.31 -11.63
CA THR A 192 3.88 -6.95 -11.65
C THR A 192 5.36 -6.91 -12.02
N MET A 193 6.16 -7.87 -11.55
CA MET A 193 7.60 -7.92 -11.77
C MET A 193 7.99 -8.87 -12.89
N GLY A 194 7.07 -9.72 -13.35
CA GLY A 194 7.34 -10.69 -14.41
C GLY A 194 8.31 -11.80 -13.99
N VAL A 195 8.36 -12.13 -12.69
CA VAL A 195 9.26 -13.16 -12.15
C VAL A 195 8.49 -14.26 -11.43
N ASN A 196 8.77 -15.50 -11.76
CA ASN A 196 8.27 -16.66 -11.03
C ASN A 196 9.38 -17.12 -10.07
N ILE A 197 9.37 -16.58 -8.86
CA ILE A 197 10.38 -16.85 -7.83
C ILE A 197 9.71 -17.59 -6.70
N ASP A 198 10.33 -18.69 -6.25
CA ASP A 198 9.99 -19.31 -4.98
C ASP A 198 10.49 -18.40 -3.86
N ILE A 199 9.54 -17.85 -3.11
CA ILE A 199 9.82 -16.79 -2.16
C ILE A 199 10.29 -17.41 -0.85
N SER A 200 11.52 -17.09 -0.46
CA SER A 200 12.06 -17.58 0.81
C SER A 200 11.23 -17.07 1.99
N ASN A 201 11.07 -17.91 3.00
CA ASN A 201 10.41 -17.52 4.26
C ASN A 201 11.09 -16.28 4.88
N SER A 202 12.40 -16.11 4.72
CA SER A 202 13.13 -14.94 5.20
C SER A 202 12.70 -13.64 4.54
N TYR A 203 12.47 -13.65 3.21
CA TYR A 203 11.99 -12.47 2.49
C TYR A 203 10.54 -12.15 2.87
N TYR A 204 9.70 -13.18 2.97
CA TYR A 204 8.32 -13.03 3.43
C TYR A 204 8.26 -12.35 4.81
N SER A 205 9.00 -12.85 5.79
CA SER A 205 9.06 -12.23 7.13
C SER A 205 9.59 -10.79 7.10
N ALA A 206 10.53 -10.49 6.20
CA ALA A 206 11.02 -9.12 6.00
C ALA A 206 9.97 -8.19 5.37
N LEU A 207 9.06 -8.70 4.54
CA LEU A 207 7.93 -7.93 3.98
C LEU A 207 6.83 -7.67 5.01
N GLU A 208 6.57 -8.62 5.90
CA GLU A 208 5.50 -8.52 6.90
C GLU A 208 5.90 -7.62 8.08
N SER A 209 7.16 -7.72 8.51
CA SER A 209 7.72 -7.02 9.67
C SER A 209 7.46 -5.49 9.69
N PRO A 210 7.65 -4.72 8.58
CA PRO A 210 7.36 -3.30 8.54
C PRO A 210 5.91 -2.92 8.89
N PHE A 211 4.93 -3.75 8.53
CA PHE A 211 3.52 -3.49 8.82
C PHE A 211 3.23 -3.67 10.31
N HIS A 212 3.70 -4.77 10.90
CA HIS A 212 3.58 -5.03 12.34
C HIS A 212 4.29 -3.99 13.19
N LEU A 213 5.53 -3.64 12.83
CA LEU A 213 6.31 -2.62 13.53
C LEU A 213 5.70 -1.22 13.36
N GLY A 214 5.16 -0.91 12.19
CA GLY A 214 4.43 0.33 11.94
C GLY A 214 3.18 0.45 12.81
N MET A 215 2.38 -0.63 12.90
CA MET A 215 1.21 -0.67 13.78
C MET A 215 1.60 -0.59 15.26
N HIS A 216 2.63 -1.33 15.68
CA HIS A 216 3.18 -1.23 17.04
C HIS A 216 3.53 0.22 17.38
N ARG A 217 4.24 0.90 16.49
CA ARG A 217 4.66 2.29 16.67
C ARG A 217 3.49 3.27 16.83
N ILE A 218 2.36 3.03 16.16
CA ILE A 218 1.15 3.87 16.31
C ILE A 218 0.56 3.76 17.72
N TYR A 219 0.60 2.59 18.33
CA TYR A 219 0.07 2.36 19.68
C TYR A 219 1.05 2.73 20.81
N HIS A 220 2.34 2.89 20.50
CA HIS A 220 3.38 3.24 21.48
C HIS A 220 3.83 4.69 21.30
N PHE A 221 3.18 5.62 22.00
CA PHE A 221 3.36 7.05 21.76
C PHE A 221 4.81 7.55 21.87
N TRP A 222 5.64 6.90 22.70
CA TRP A 222 7.07 7.24 22.84
C TRP A 222 7.92 6.74 21.67
N GLU A 223 7.44 5.78 20.87
CA GLU A 223 8.08 5.33 19.63
C GLU A 223 7.64 6.17 18.42
N ILE A 224 6.64 7.05 18.56
CA ILE A 224 6.20 7.91 17.46
C ILE A 224 7.35 8.84 17.00
N PRO A 225 8.06 9.60 17.86
CA PRO A 225 9.15 10.44 17.40
C PRO A 225 10.34 9.65 16.85
N ASN A 226 10.84 9.99 15.65
CA ASN A 226 12.01 9.37 15.03
C ASN A 226 13.24 9.42 15.96
N CYS A 227 13.39 10.49 16.73
CA CYS A 227 14.53 10.65 17.64
C CYS A 227 14.55 9.59 18.74
N THR A 228 13.40 9.15 19.25
CA THR A 228 13.31 8.10 20.27
C THR A 228 13.23 6.71 19.63
N TYR A 229 12.50 6.57 18.52
CA TYR A 229 12.38 5.30 17.80
C TYR A 229 13.74 4.71 17.39
N ARG A 230 14.67 5.56 16.94
CA ARG A 230 16.03 5.17 16.52
C ARG A 230 16.85 4.41 17.57
N TRP A 231 16.47 4.53 18.84
CA TRP A 231 17.19 3.93 19.97
C TRP A 231 16.57 2.58 20.38
N THR A 232 15.48 2.17 19.73
CA THR A 232 14.78 0.92 20.02
C THR A 232 15.32 -0.23 19.17
N ASP A 233 15.17 -1.46 19.65
CA ASP A 233 15.47 -2.66 18.85
C ASP A 233 14.47 -2.84 17.71
N ASN A 234 13.25 -2.32 17.86
CA ASN A 234 12.24 -2.28 16.79
C ASN A 234 12.74 -1.53 15.56
N TYR A 235 13.44 -0.40 15.75
CA TYR A 235 14.03 0.34 14.65
C TYR A 235 15.13 -0.44 13.92
N LYS A 236 15.95 -1.24 14.64
CA LYS A 236 16.97 -2.09 14.01
C LYS A 236 16.31 -3.15 13.13
N LYS A 237 15.35 -3.89 13.69
CA LYS A 237 14.56 -4.90 12.97
C LYS A 237 13.85 -4.33 11.75
N PHE A 238 13.26 -3.14 11.90
CA PHE A 238 12.61 -2.42 10.80
C PHE A 238 13.59 -2.14 9.66
N ASN A 239 14.76 -1.56 9.95
CA ASN A 239 15.75 -1.24 8.91
C ASN A 239 16.34 -2.48 8.24
N GLU A 240 16.60 -3.54 9.00
CA GLU A 240 17.05 -4.82 8.43
C GLU A 240 16.00 -5.38 7.47
N SER A 241 14.73 -5.36 7.87
CA SER A 241 13.61 -5.81 7.05
C SER A 241 13.49 -5.00 5.76
N ILE A 242 13.50 -3.67 5.85
CA ILE A 242 13.45 -2.78 4.68
C ILE A 242 14.67 -2.95 3.77
N LYS A 243 15.86 -3.21 4.34
CA LYS A 243 17.06 -3.48 3.56
C LYS A 243 16.89 -4.77 2.73
N THR A 244 16.45 -5.86 3.36
CA THR A 244 16.19 -7.13 2.66
C THR A 244 15.15 -6.95 1.55
N VAL A 245 14.08 -6.21 1.82
CA VAL A 245 13.03 -5.93 0.83
C VAL A 245 13.58 -5.17 -0.37
N ARG A 246 14.33 -4.09 -0.13
CA ARG A 246 14.95 -3.28 -1.20
C ARG A 246 15.98 -4.05 -2.00
N GLU A 247 16.81 -4.86 -1.35
CA GLU A 247 17.82 -5.69 -2.03
C GLU A 247 17.17 -6.68 -2.99
N PHE A 248 16.06 -7.30 -2.61
CA PHE A 248 15.30 -8.17 -3.51
C PHE A 248 14.78 -7.40 -4.73
N THR A 249 14.08 -6.27 -4.52
CA THR A 249 13.54 -5.45 -5.62
C THR A 249 14.66 -4.98 -6.56
N HIS A 250 15.79 -4.52 -6.00
CA HIS A 250 16.95 -4.09 -6.76
C HIS A 250 17.55 -5.22 -7.59
N ASN A 251 17.70 -6.41 -7.02
CA ASN A 251 18.23 -7.59 -7.74
C ASN A 251 17.31 -8.00 -8.90
N VAL A 252 16.00 -8.02 -8.67
CA VAL A 252 15.01 -8.31 -9.73
C VAL A 252 15.06 -7.25 -10.83
N PHE A 253 15.13 -5.97 -10.46
CA PHE A 253 15.29 -4.86 -11.41
C PHE A 253 16.54 -5.03 -12.27
N LEU A 254 17.70 -5.29 -11.67
CA LEU A 254 18.95 -5.48 -12.40
C LEU A 254 18.91 -6.69 -13.34
N GLN A 255 18.32 -7.81 -12.90
CA GLN A 255 18.16 -9.00 -13.73
C GLN A 255 17.29 -8.71 -14.95
N LYS A 256 16.14 -8.05 -14.73
CA LYS A 256 15.22 -7.68 -15.80
C LYS A 256 15.83 -6.68 -16.77
N LYS A 257 16.47 -5.64 -16.27
CA LYS A 257 17.19 -4.65 -17.09
C LYS A 257 18.26 -5.31 -17.98
N LYS A 258 19.05 -6.24 -17.43
CA LYS A 258 20.05 -7.00 -18.20
C LYS A 258 19.41 -7.88 -19.28
N TYR A 259 18.38 -8.64 -18.91
CA TYR A 259 17.65 -9.49 -19.85
C TYR A 259 17.06 -8.65 -21.00
N TYR A 260 16.43 -7.54 -20.66
CA TYR A 260 15.79 -6.64 -21.61
C TYR A 260 16.79 -6.02 -22.58
N ASN A 261 17.90 -5.45 -22.05
CA ASN A 261 18.98 -4.90 -22.87
C ASN A 261 19.67 -5.95 -23.76
N SER A 262 19.67 -7.23 -23.37
CA SER A 262 20.25 -8.30 -24.19
C SER A 262 19.34 -8.77 -25.33
N LYS A 263 18.03 -8.57 -25.21
CA LYS A 263 17.02 -9.07 -26.13
C LYS A 263 16.55 -8.00 -27.13
N ASN A 264 16.56 -6.74 -26.70
CA ASN A 264 16.17 -5.60 -27.51
C ASN A 264 17.40 -4.75 -27.83
N ASN A 265 17.88 -4.84 -29.08
CA ASN A 265 18.67 -3.78 -29.73
C ASN A 265 17.74 -2.68 -30.26
N GLU A 266 16.60 -2.45 -29.60
CA GLU A 266 15.62 -1.47 -30.04
C GLU A 266 16.17 -0.06 -29.82
N ASN A 267 16.11 0.77 -30.86
CA ASN A 267 16.47 2.17 -30.72
C ASN A 267 15.41 2.90 -29.88
N VAL A 268 15.78 4.02 -29.25
CA VAL A 268 14.87 4.84 -28.42
C VAL A 268 13.56 5.21 -29.14
N ASP A 269 13.58 5.34 -30.46
CA ASP A 269 12.39 5.67 -31.27
C ASP A 269 11.42 4.49 -31.43
N GLU A 270 11.91 3.24 -31.39
CA GLU A 270 11.07 2.03 -31.38
C GLU A 270 10.40 1.86 -30.02
N ILE A 271 11.12 2.06 -28.93
CA ILE A 271 10.58 2.05 -27.56
C ILE A 271 9.46 3.12 -27.42
N LYS A 272 9.69 4.34 -27.95
CA LYS A 272 8.66 5.39 -28.00
C LYS A 272 7.41 4.97 -28.79
N SER A 273 7.57 4.21 -29.86
CA SER A 273 6.46 3.68 -30.65
C SER A 273 5.69 2.62 -29.87
N ASN A 274 6.41 1.69 -29.22
CA ASN A 274 5.83 0.62 -28.40
C ASN A 274 5.05 1.19 -27.20
N LEU A 275 5.55 2.25 -26.55
CA LEU A 275 4.85 2.96 -25.47
C LEU A 275 3.58 3.71 -25.93
N LYS A 276 3.44 3.99 -27.22
CA LYS A 276 2.23 4.59 -27.82
C LYS A 276 1.20 3.54 -28.24
N ASN A 277 1.65 2.32 -28.56
CA ASN A 277 0.80 1.20 -28.92
C ASN A 277 0.29 0.44 -27.67
N GLU A 278 -0.63 -0.51 -27.86
CA GLU A 278 -1.18 -1.33 -26.76
C GLU A 278 -0.08 -2.12 -26.04
N PHE A 279 0.23 -1.69 -24.82
CA PHE A 279 1.27 -2.26 -23.97
C PHE A 279 0.79 -3.56 -23.31
N LYS A 280 1.60 -4.63 -23.37
CA LYS A 280 1.25 -5.98 -22.89
C LYS A 280 2.24 -6.58 -21.88
N GLN A 281 3.26 -5.83 -21.44
CA GLN A 281 4.27 -6.36 -20.53
C GLN A 281 3.89 -6.11 -19.05
N PRO A 282 4.58 -6.77 -18.09
CA PRO A 282 4.48 -6.47 -16.66
C PRO A 282 4.83 -5.01 -16.32
N LEU A 283 4.36 -4.55 -15.14
CA LEU A 283 4.59 -3.19 -14.66
C LEU A 283 6.09 -2.82 -14.62
N LEU A 284 6.96 -3.71 -14.15
CA LEU A 284 8.40 -3.42 -14.06
C LEU A 284 9.03 -3.16 -15.43
N GLU A 285 8.68 -3.98 -16.44
CA GLU A 285 9.20 -3.84 -17.81
C GLU A 285 8.70 -2.52 -18.43
N TYR A 286 7.43 -2.16 -18.17
CA TYR A 286 6.88 -0.86 -18.55
C TYR A 286 7.67 0.32 -17.98
N LEU A 287 7.99 0.27 -16.69
CA LEU A 287 8.70 1.34 -16.00
C LEU A 287 10.14 1.49 -16.53
N ILE A 288 10.79 0.38 -16.93
CA ILE A 288 12.10 0.39 -17.58
C ILE A 288 12.03 1.09 -18.95
N ASP A 289 11.06 0.72 -19.79
CA ASP A 289 10.86 1.36 -21.11
C ASP A 289 10.56 2.85 -20.97
N PHE A 290 9.74 3.21 -19.99
CA PHE A 290 9.39 4.61 -19.75
C PHE A 290 10.62 5.44 -19.34
N ALA A 291 11.44 4.92 -18.43
CA ALA A 291 12.67 5.59 -17.98
C ALA A 291 13.71 5.72 -19.10
N ALA A 292 13.76 4.79 -20.06
CA ALA A 292 14.64 4.88 -21.22
C ALA A 292 14.30 6.07 -22.14
N VAL A 293 13.05 6.52 -22.12
CA VAL A 293 12.55 7.63 -22.95
C VAL A 293 12.46 8.94 -22.17
N ASN A 294 12.25 8.88 -20.85
CA ASN A 294 12.02 10.05 -20.00
C ASN A 294 13.01 10.11 -18.83
N LEU A 295 13.97 11.03 -18.94
CA LEU A 295 15.04 11.24 -17.97
C LEU A 295 14.55 11.75 -16.60
N ASP A 296 13.34 12.30 -16.51
CA ASP A 296 12.77 12.76 -15.24
C ASP A 296 12.28 11.61 -14.35
N PHE A 297 12.16 10.39 -14.90
CA PHE A 297 11.77 9.19 -14.18
C PHE A 297 12.98 8.29 -13.96
N THR A 298 13.51 8.28 -12.74
CA THR A 298 14.81 7.67 -12.44
C THR A 298 14.69 6.17 -12.13
N GLU A 299 15.83 5.46 -12.17
CA GLU A 299 15.87 4.05 -11.72
C GLU A 299 15.44 3.89 -10.26
N GLY A 300 15.73 4.88 -9.41
CA GLY A 300 15.24 4.90 -8.04
C GLY A 300 13.71 5.02 -7.96
N ASP A 301 13.08 5.77 -8.86
CA ASP A 301 11.62 5.82 -8.93
C ASP A 301 11.03 4.48 -9.38
N ILE A 302 11.67 3.78 -10.33
CA ILE A 302 11.26 2.42 -10.74
C ILE A 302 11.24 1.48 -9.53
N GLU A 303 12.35 1.43 -8.77
CA GLU A 303 12.46 0.54 -7.61
C GLU A 303 11.46 0.89 -6.51
N ILE A 304 11.21 2.18 -6.26
CA ILE A 304 10.23 2.64 -5.29
C ILE A 304 8.82 2.20 -5.69
N GLU A 305 8.41 2.39 -6.95
CA GLU A 305 7.07 2.02 -7.40
C GLU A 305 6.91 0.49 -7.52
N ALA A 306 7.97 -0.23 -7.90
CA ALA A 306 8.00 -1.69 -7.92
C ALA A 306 7.87 -2.29 -6.51
N ASN A 307 8.63 -1.76 -5.55
CA ASN A 307 8.53 -2.17 -4.15
C ASN A 307 7.12 -1.89 -3.59
N LEU A 308 6.56 -0.72 -3.92
CA LEU A 308 5.19 -0.39 -3.54
C LEU A 308 4.19 -1.41 -4.09
N ALA A 309 4.29 -1.77 -5.38
CA ALA A 309 3.36 -2.71 -6.02
C ALA A 309 3.37 -4.08 -5.32
N ILE A 310 4.55 -4.56 -4.93
CA ILE A 310 4.69 -5.78 -4.14
C ILE A 310 4.01 -5.61 -2.78
N MET A 311 4.46 -4.63 -1.98
CA MET A 311 3.99 -4.43 -0.61
C MET A 311 2.48 -4.22 -0.51
N ALA A 312 1.91 -3.34 -1.34
CA ALA A 312 0.48 -3.04 -1.30
C ALA A 312 -0.37 -4.16 -1.92
N GLY A 313 0.16 -4.87 -2.91
CA GLY A 313 -0.59 -5.87 -3.66
C GLY A 313 -0.82 -7.17 -2.90
N TYR A 314 0.19 -7.68 -2.17
CA TYR A 314 0.07 -9.01 -1.56
C TYR A 314 -0.73 -8.98 -0.25
N GLU A 315 -0.42 -8.07 0.67
CA GLU A 315 -0.96 -8.09 2.04
C GLU A 315 -2.46 -7.77 2.06
N THR A 316 -2.90 -6.80 1.23
CA THR A 316 -4.32 -6.44 1.14
C THR A 316 -5.14 -7.56 0.50
N LEU A 317 -4.59 -8.23 -0.52
CA LEU A 317 -5.24 -9.34 -1.20
C LEU A 317 -5.33 -10.58 -0.31
N SER A 318 -4.23 -10.96 0.36
CA SER A 318 -4.21 -12.12 1.26
C SER A 318 -5.18 -11.97 2.42
N THR A 319 -5.24 -10.79 3.02
CA THR A 319 -6.17 -10.45 4.10
C THR A 319 -7.62 -10.55 3.60
N THR A 320 -7.92 -9.97 2.44
CA THR A 320 -9.27 -10.00 1.85
C THR A 320 -9.71 -11.43 1.57
N LEU A 321 -8.88 -12.23 0.90
CA LEU A 321 -9.18 -13.62 0.58
C LEU A 321 -9.37 -14.47 1.84
N SER A 322 -8.56 -14.23 2.88
CA SER A 322 -8.68 -14.94 4.16
C SER A 322 -10.04 -14.68 4.80
N TYR A 323 -10.49 -13.42 4.81
CA TYR A 323 -11.82 -13.07 5.31
C TYR A 323 -12.95 -13.61 4.43
N VAL A 324 -12.82 -13.59 3.11
CA VAL A 324 -13.82 -14.19 2.21
C VAL A 324 -13.99 -15.68 2.51
N ILE A 325 -12.88 -16.43 2.56
CA ILE A 325 -12.91 -17.87 2.86
C ILE A 325 -13.49 -18.14 4.24
N LEU A 326 -13.09 -17.37 5.25
CA LEU A 326 -13.63 -17.50 6.60
C LEU A 326 -15.14 -17.25 6.64
N ASN A 327 -15.63 -16.21 5.97
CA ASN A 327 -17.06 -15.90 5.91
C ASN A 327 -17.84 -16.99 5.15
N LEU A 328 -17.29 -17.53 4.05
CA LEU A 328 -17.89 -18.66 3.35
C LEU A 328 -18.00 -19.90 4.27
N ALA A 329 -16.96 -20.20 5.03
CA ALA A 329 -16.96 -21.32 5.98
C ALA A 329 -18.00 -21.14 7.11
N LEU A 330 -18.19 -19.91 7.60
CA LEU A 330 -19.18 -19.57 8.62
C LEU A 330 -20.62 -19.55 8.08
N HIS A 331 -20.80 -19.25 6.80
CA HIS A 331 -22.09 -19.08 6.15
C HIS A 331 -22.31 -20.11 5.04
N LYS A 332 -22.45 -21.39 5.41
CA LYS A 332 -22.64 -22.53 4.49
C LYS A 332 -23.71 -22.33 3.42
N TYR A 333 -24.82 -21.65 3.73
CA TYR A 333 -25.86 -21.33 2.75
C TYR A 333 -25.34 -20.43 1.62
N ILE A 334 -24.52 -19.42 1.97
CA ILE A 334 -23.89 -18.52 1.00
C ILE A 334 -22.84 -19.29 0.20
N GLN A 335 -22.03 -20.13 0.86
CA GLN A 335 -21.07 -21.01 0.21
C GLN A 335 -21.72 -21.91 -0.84
N ASN A 336 -22.82 -22.58 -0.50
CA ASN A 336 -23.53 -23.45 -1.44
C ASN A 336 -24.03 -22.69 -2.67
N LYS A 337 -24.55 -21.46 -2.49
CA LYS A 337 -24.96 -20.61 -3.61
C LYS A 337 -23.81 -20.19 -4.52
N VAL A 338 -22.64 -19.90 -3.96
CA VAL A 338 -21.43 -19.64 -4.76
C VAL A 338 -21.03 -20.90 -5.54
N CYS A 339 -21.09 -22.07 -4.92
CA CYS A 339 -20.83 -23.34 -5.61
C CYS A 339 -21.84 -23.62 -6.73
N GLU A 340 -23.13 -23.39 -6.49
CA GLU A 340 -24.19 -23.50 -7.50
C GLU A 340 -23.90 -22.59 -8.71
N GLU A 341 -23.58 -21.31 -8.47
CA GLU A 341 -23.19 -20.37 -9.54
C GLU A 341 -21.95 -20.87 -10.31
N LEU A 342 -20.95 -21.41 -9.61
CA LEU A 342 -19.75 -21.95 -10.25
C LEU A 342 -20.08 -23.14 -11.16
N PHE A 343 -20.95 -24.08 -10.73
CA PHE A 343 -21.39 -25.19 -11.58
C PHE A 343 -22.25 -24.74 -12.75
N GLU A 344 -23.09 -23.72 -12.58
CA GLU A 344 -23.87 -23.14 -13.68
C GLU A 344 -22.99 -22.48 -14.74
N VAL A 345 -21.93 -21.78 -14.32
CA VAL A 345 -21.05 -21.01 -15.21
C VAL A 345 -19.97 -21.88 -15.85
N LEU A 346 -19.33 -22.76 -15.08
CA LEU A 346 -18.19 -23.57 -15.51
C LEU A 346 -18.60 -24.98 -15.99
N GLY A 347 -19.82 -25.42 -15.65
CA GLY A 347 -20.29 -26.78 -15.91
C GLY A 347 -19.83 -27.77 -14.84
N ASN A 348 -20.06 -29.06 -15.10
CA ASN A 348 -19.72 -30.16 -14.18
C ASN A 348 -18.31 -30.73 -14.39
N ASP A 349 -17.54 -30.20 -15.35
CA ASP A 349 -16.17 -30.60 -15.61
C ASP A 349 -15.23 -29.91 -14.60
N LEU A 350 -14.76 -30.69 -13.61
CA LEU A 350 -13.87 -30.19 -12.57
C LEU A 350 -12.46 -29.87 -13.08
N ASP A 351 -12.07 -30.40 -14.24
CA ASP A 351 -10.77 -30.15 -14.87
C ASP A 351 -10.77 -28.89 -15.75
N ARG A 352 -11.95 -28.29 -15.97
CA ARG A 352 -12.07 -27.06 -16.77
C ARG A 352 -11.50 -25.87 -16.01
N THR A 353 -10.34 -25.40 -16.47
CA THR A 353 -9.75 -24.14 -16.02
C THR A 353 -10.65 -22.94 -16.34
N ILE A 354 -10.84 -22.07 -15.35
CA ILE A 354 -11.59 -20.81 -15.52
C ILE A 354 -10.93 -19.90 -16.57
N ALA A 355 -11.74 -19.26 -17.41
CA ALA A 355 -11.30 -18.26 -18.39
C ALA A 355 -11.63 -16.83 -17.93
N VAL A 356 -10.94 -15.83 -18.48
CA VAL A 356 -11.18 -14.40 -18.14
C VAL A 356 -12.63 -14.01 -18.39
N GLU A 357 -13.21 -14.54 -19.47
CA GLU A 357 -14.56 -14.23 -19.92
C GLU A 357 -15.63 -14.73 -18.94
N ASP A 358 -15.32 -15.78 -18.17
CA ASP A 358 -16.24 -16.36 -17.19
C ASP A 358 -16.44 -15.44 -15.98
N LEU A 359 -15.46 -14.59 -15.63
CA LEU A 359 -15.55 -13.68 -14.49
C LEU A 359 -16.79 -12.78 -14.57
N SER A 360 -17.15 -12.34 -15.78
CA SER A 360 -18.33 -11.47 -16.00
C SER A 360 -19.67 -12.15 -15.69
N LYS A 361 -19.68 -13.48 -15.54
CA LYS A 361 -20.87 -14.29 -15.25
C LYS A 361 -21.01 -14.60 -13.76
N LEU A 362 -19.96 -14.43 -12.96
CA LEU A 362 -19.89 -14.77 -11.52
C LEU A 362 -20.43 -13.62 -10.66
N LYS A 363 -21.71 -13.29 -10.84
CA LYS A 363 -22.35 -12.11 -10.23
C LYS A 363 -22.58 -12.28 -8.74
N TYR A 364 -22.96 -13.47 -8.30
CA TYR A 364 -23.20 -13.77 -6.90
C TYR A 364 -21.88 -13.83 -6.14
N MET A 365 -20.83 -14.41 -6.73
CA MET A 365 -19.48 -14.35 -6.18
C MET A 365 -18.99 -12.90 -6.04
N GLU A 366 -19.24 -12.02 -7.02
CA GLU A 366 -18.94 -10.59 -6.92
C GLU A 366 -19.71 -9.88 -5.78
N MET A 367 -20.92 -10.33 -5.43
CA MET A 367 -21.66 -9.80 -4.27
C MET A 367 -21.11 -10.29 -2.92
N VAL A 368 -20.44 -11.45 -2.90
CA VAL A 368 -19.85 -12.03 -1.68
C VAL A 368 -18.50 -11.40 -1.35
N ILE A 369 -17.71 -11.06 -2.39
CA ILE A 369 -16.46 -10.30 -2.29
C ILE A 369 -16.77 -8.85 -1.88
#